data_AF-A0A2G6JPX2-F1
#
_entry.id   AF-A0A2G6JPX2-F1
#
_cell.length_a   1.000
_cell.length_b   1.000
_cell.length_c   1.000
_cell.angle_alpha   90.00
_cell.angle_beta   90.00
_cell.angle_gamma   90.00
#
_symmetry.space_group_name_H-M   'P 1'
#
loop_
_entity.id
_entity.type
_entity.pdbx_description
1 polymer ?
#
loop_
_entity_poly.entity_id
_entity_poly.type
_entity_poly.pdbx_seq_one_letter_code
_entity_poly.pdbx_strand_id
1 'polypeptide(L)'
;MGITWIDLLLLVAVLASGGVSLILFRRLQQQERNHQALLNVLRNEIQAMTNSSIGMGRRLIKVEQKLNFTADKQLELENRDPGVLAYNQAARLMEMGADVDDLVQNCGIGRPEAELMALLHKELHVPQDATGQNR
;
A
#
# COMPACT_ATOMS: atom_id res chain seq x y z
N MET A 1 -71.36 -55.86 -23.34
CA MET A 1 -70.54 -55.82 -22.11
C MET A 1 -69.09 -55.37 -22.33
N GLY A 2 -68.50 -55.41 -23.54
CA GLY A 2 -67.08 -55.02 -23.75
C GLY A 2 -66.80 -53.51 -23.76
N ILE A 3 -67.76 -52.68 -24.17
CA ILE A 3 -67.59 -51.23 -24.35
C ILE A 3 -67.24 -50.50 -23.04
N THR A 4 -67.83 -50.91 -21.91
CA THR A 4 -67.56 -50.30 -20.59
C THR A 4 -66.13 -50.50 -20.09
N TRP A 5 -65.45 -51.56 -20.52
CA TRP A 5 -64.06 -51.83 -20.10
C TRP A 5 -63.07 -50.93 -20.85
N ILE A 6 -63.39 -50.56 -22.09
CA ILE A 6 -62.57 -49.65 -22.90
C ILE A 6 -62.62 -48.24 -22.32
N ASP A 7 -63.80 -47.77 -21.92
CA ASP A 7 -63.98 -46.45 -21.31
C ASP A 7 -63.22 -46.32 -19.98
N LEU A 8 -63.23 -47.36 -19.14
CA LEU A 8 -62.45 -47.41 -17.91
C LEU A 8 -60.93 -47.34 -18.17
N LEU A 9 -60.43 -48.07 -19.18
CA LEU A 9 -59.01 -48.02 -19.56
C LEU A 9 -58.60 -46.65 -20.09
N LEU A 10 -59.44 -46.01 -20.90
CA LEU A 10 -59.21 -44.65 -21.40
C LEU A 10 -59.14 -43.63 -20.26
N LEU A 11 -60.05 -43.71 -19.30
CA LEU A 11 -60.09 -42.80 -18.15
C LEU A 11 -58.81 -42.94 -17.29
N VAL A 12 -58.37 -44.18 -17.04
CA VAL A 12 -57.12 -44.43 -16.31
C VAL A 12 -55.90 -43.89 -17.07
N ALA A 13 -55.84 -44.04 -18.40
CA ALA A 13 -54.74 -43.51 -19.20
C ALA A 13 -54.68 -41.97 -19.17
N VAL A 14 -55.83 -41.29 -19.21
CA VAL A 14 -55.92 -39.83 -19.10
C VAL A 14 -55.49 -39.35 -17.71
N LEU A 15 -55.93 -40.01 -16.65
CA LEU A 15 -55.50 -39.67 -15.29
C LEU A 15 -54.00 -39.89 -15.08
N ALA A 16 -53.46 -41.00 -15.60
CA ALA A 16 -52.02 -41.31 -15.51
C ALA A 16 -51.18 -40.26 -16.26
N SER A 17 -51.55 -39.92 -17.49
CA SER A 17 -50.86 -38.88 -18.29
C SER A 17 -50.95 -37.49 -17.66
N GLY A 18 -52.12 -37.11 -17.12
CA GLY A 18 -52.28 -35.87 -16.36
C GLY A 18 -51.39 -35.83 -15.11
N GLY A 19 -51.33 -36.93 -14.36
CA GLY A 19 -50.47 -37.07 -13.20
C GLY A 19 -48.98 -36.94 -13.54
N VAL A 20 -48.52 -37.63 -14.59
CA VAL A 20 -47.14 -37.54 -15.07
C VAL A 20 -46.81 -36.11 -15.54
N SER A 21 -47.72 -35.47 -16.28
CA SER A 21 -47.56 -34.09 -16.74
C SER A 21 -47.40 -33.11 -15.58
N LEU A 22 -48.20 -33.25 -14.52
CA LEU A 22 -48.09 -32.42 -13.30
C LEU A 22 -46.77 -32.67 -12.53
N ILE A 23 -46.31 -33.93 -12.45
CA ILE A 23 -45.05 -34.27 -11.79
C ILE A 23 -43.87 -33.68 -12.57
N LEU A 24 -43.85 -33.81 -13.90
CA LEU A 24 -42.82 -33.24 -14.75
C LEU A 24 -42.81 -31.71 -14.67
N PHE A 25 -43.98 -31.08 -14.70
CA PHE A 25 -44.11 -29.62 -14.56
C PHE A 25 -43.57 -29.13 -13.22
N ARG A 26 -43.89 -29.83 -12.12
CA ARG A 26 -43.34 -29.54 -10.79
C ARG A 26 -41.82 -29.75 -10.73
N ARG A 27 -41.29 -30.79 -11.37
CA ARG A 27 -39.84 -31.04 -11.44
C ARG A 27 -39.12 -29.96 -12.22
N LEU A 28 -39.64 -29.53 -13.36
CA LEU A 28 -39.09 -28.41 -14.14
C LEU A 28 -39.04 -27.14 -13.30
N GLN A 29 -40.15 -26.82 -12.62
CA GLN A 29 -40.23 -25.63 -11.79
C GLN A 29 -39.26 -25.69 -10.59
N GLN A 30 -39.03 -26.89 -10.04
CA GLN A 30 -38.03 -27.09 -9.00
C GLN A 30 -36.60 -26.93 -9.55
N GLN A 31 -36.33 -27.41 -10.76
CA GLN A 31 -35.03 -27.23 -11.42
C GLN A 31 -34.73 -25.76 -11.68
N GLU A 32 -35.68 -24.99 -12.20
CA GLU A 32 -35.51 -23.55 -12.41
C GLU A 32 -35.15 -22.83 -11.10
N ARG A 33 -35.82 -23.17 -9.99
CA ARG A 33 -35.51 -22.60 -8.67
C ARG A 33 -34.09 -22.92 -8.21
N ASN A 34 -33.64 -24.16 -8.40
CA ASN A 34 -32.28 -24.57 -8.04
C ASN A 34 -31.24 -23.85 -8.89
N HIS A 35 -31.48 -23.68 -10.19
CA HIS A 35 -30.60 -22.93 -11.08
C HIS A 35 -30.54 -21.45 -10.71
N GLN A 36 -31.68 -20.82 -10.40
CA GLN A 36 -31.71 -19.43 -9.94
C GLN A 36 -31.00 -19.25 -8.60
N ALA A 37 -31.17 -20.18 -7.66
CA ALA A 37 -30.45 -20.15 -6.39
C ALA A 37 -28.93 -20.25 -6.59
N LEU A 38 -28.47 -21.19 -7.42
CA LEU A 38 -27.04 -21.33 -7.74
C LEU A 38 -26.47 -20.07 -8.41
N LEU A 39 -27.20 -19.50 -9.37
CA LEU A 39 -26.80 -18.26 -10.03
C LEU A 39 -26.71 -17.09 -9.04
N ASN A 40 -27.63 -16.99 -8.09
CA ASN A 40 -27.58 -15.94 -7.07
C ASN A 40 -26.40 -16.11 -6.13
N VAL A 41 -26.09 -17.35 -5.70
CA VAL A 41 -24.91 -17.63 -4.88
C VAL A 41 -23.63 -17.26 -5.64
N LEU A 42 -23.48 -17.72 -6.88
CA LEU A 42 -22.29 -17.43 -7.69
C LEU A 42 -22.13 -15.94 -7.96
N ARG A 43 -23.23 -15.22 -8.24
CA ARG A 43 -23.21 -13.76 -8.38
C ARG A 43 -22.74 -13.08 -7.10
N ASN A 44 -23.22 -13.54 -5.94
CA ASN A 44 -22.82 -12.99 -4.65
C ASN A 44 -21.33 -13.26 -4.37
N GLU A 45 -20.83 -14.46 -4.67
CA GLU A 45 -19.40 -14.79 -4.56
C GLU A 45 -18.53 -13.93 -5.47
N ILE A 46 -18.93 -13.74 -6.73
CA ILE A 46 -18.23 -12.85 -7.67
C ILE A 46 -18.22 -11.41 -7.16
N GLN A 47 -19.34 -10.92 -6.61
CA GLN A 47 -19.40 -9.56 -6.04
C GLN A 47 -18.48 -9.43 -4.82
N ALA A 48 -18.51 -10.41 -3.91
CA ALA A 48 -17.64 -10.43 -2.75
C ALA A 48 -16.15 -10.47 -3.17
N MET A 49 -15.81 -11.30 -4.16
CA MET A 49 -14.45 -11.40 -4.70
C MET A 49 -14.02 -10.11 -5.39
N THR A 50 -14.89 -9.51 -6.22
CA THR A 50 -14.61 -8.24 -6.91
C THR A 50 -14.37 -7.13 -5.90
N ASN A 51 -15.22 -7.01 -4.88
CA ASN A 51 -15.06 -6.02 -3.82
C ASN A 51 -13.77 -6.24 -3.03
N SER A 52 -13.40 -7.51 -2.78
CA SER A 52 -12.16 -7.87 -2.10
C SER A 52 -10.93 -7.49 -2.93
N SER A 53 -10.93 -7.79 -4.23
CA SER A 53 -9.85 -7.45 -5.17
C SER A 53 -9.67 -5.95 -5.32
N ILE A 54 -10.75 -5.16 -5.36
CA ILE A 54 -10.69 -3.69 -5.36
C ILE A 54 -10.04 -3.18 -4.06
N GLY A 55 -10.44 -3.72 -2.91
CA GLY A 55 -9.86 -3.39 -1.62
C GLY A 55 -8.36 -3.70 -1.55
N MET A 56 -7.96 -4.86 -2.07
CA MET A 56 -6.57 -5.29 -2.16
C MET A 56 -5.76 -4.39 -3.11
N GLY A 57 -6.31 -4.02 -4.27
CA GLY A 57 -5.67 -3.08 -5.21
C GLY A 57 -5.42 -1.71 -4.60
N ARG A 58 -6.40 -1.15 -3.86
CA ARG A 58 -6.20 0.11 -3.12
C ARG A 58 -5.10 0.01 -2.06
N ARG A 59 -4.97 -1.14 -1.39
CA ARG A 59 -3.88 -1.37 -0.42
C ARG A 59 -2.53 -1.48 -1.13
N LEU A 60 -2.48 -2.15 -2.28
CA LEU A 60 -1.27 -2.28 -3.08
C LEU A 60 -0.74 -0.91 -3.52
N ILE A 61 -1.61 -0.04 -4.05
CA ILE A 61 -1.25 1.34 -4.45
C ILE A 61 -0.68 2.12 -3.24
N LYS A 62 -1.30 1.99 -2.06
CA LYS A 62 -0.79 2.65 -0.84
C LYS A 62 0.58 2.14 -0.41
N VAL A 63 0.82 0.85 -0.54
CA VAL A 63 2.11 0.24 -0.22
C VAL A 63 3.17 0.68 -1.21
N GLU A 64 2.85 0.66 -2.50
CA GLU A 64 3.73 1.14 -3.58
C GLU A 64 4.09 2.62 -3.37
N GLN A 65 3.13 3.48 -3.04
CA GLN A 65 3.39 4.89 -2.75
C GLN A 65 4.33 5.07 -1.55
N LYS A 66 4.12 4.29 -0.47
CA LYS A 66 5.01 4.32 0.69
C LYS A 66 6.41 3.81 0.37
N LEU A 67 6.51 2.75 -0.44
CA LEU A 67 7.77 2.21 -0.90
C LEU A 67 8.52 3.23 -1.74
N ASN A 68 7.86 3.85 -2.71
CA ASN A 68 8.47 4.86 -3.57
C ASN A 68 8.94 6.08 -2.76
N PHE A 69 8.11 6.58 -1.84
CA PHE A 69 8.52 7.64 -0.92
C PHE A 69 9.73 7.26 -0.07
N THR A 70 9.78 6.02 0.41
CA THR A 70 10.91 5.53 1.21
C THR A 70 12.17 5.38 0.36
N ALA A 71 12.03 4.90 -0.88
CA ALA A 71 13.12 4.78 -1.84
C ALA A 71 13.71 6.16 -2.18
N ASP A 72 12.85 7.15 -2.47
CA ASP A 72 13.27 8.53 -2.70
C ASP A 72 14.04 9.09 -1.49
N LYS A 73 13.56 8.82 -0.27
CA LYS A 73 14.26 9.24 0.96
C LYS A 73 15.59 8.51 1.18
N GLN A 74 15.69 7.24 0.82
CA GLN A 74 16.96 6.53 0.86
C GLN A 74 17.94 7.10 -0.15
N LEU A 75 17.49 7.42 -1.36
CA LEU A 75 18.32 8.04 -2.40
C LEU A 75 18.78 9.44 -1.99
N GLU A 76 17.91 10.23 -1.33
CA GLU A 76 18.27 11.52 -0.74
C GLU A 76 19.33 11.37 0.37
N LEU A 77 19.24 10.33 1.19
CA LEU A 77 20.22 10.05 2.25
C LEU A 77 21.54 9.52 1.68
N GLU A 78 21.50 8.67 0.66
CA GLU A 78 22.69 8.13 -0.03
C GLU A 78 23.46 9.24 -0.76
N ASN A 79 22.75 10.16 -1.41
CA ASN A 79 23.35 11.34 -2.04
C ASN A 79 23.84 12.39 -1.03
N ARG A 80 23.46 12.28 0.24
CA ARG A 80 23.96 13.18 1.29
C ARG A 80 25.31 12.65 1.74
N ASP A 81 26.38 13.33 1.31
CA ASP A 81 27.73 12.99 1.74
C ASP A 81 27.80 13.09 3.29
N PRO A 82 28.10 11.99 4.01
CA PRO A 82 28.20 11.98 5.46
C PRO A 82 29.23 12.98 5.98
N GLY A 83 30.27 13.30 5.21
CA GLY A 83 31.26 14.32 5.56
C GLY A 83 30.66 15.72 5.68
N VAL A 84 29.68 16.06 4.83
CA VAL A 84 29.02 17.37 4.82
C VAL A 84 28.14 17.57 6.07
N LEU A 85 27.49 16.51 6.57
CA LEU A 85 26.71 16.61 7.81
C LEU A 85 27.62 16.83 9.03
N ALA A 86 28.71 16.06 9.12
CA ALA A 86 29.70 16.19 10.19
C ALA A 86 30.35 17.58 10.19
N TYR A 87 30.70 18.12 9.01
CA TYR A 87 31.22 19.48 8.86
C TYR A 87 30.22 20.56 9.29
N ASN A 88 28.96 20.46 8.87
CA ASN A 88 27.92 21.44 9.27
C ASN A 88 27.67 21.42 10.78
N GLN A 89 27.71 20.23 11.41
CA GLN A 89 27.56 20.09 12.85
C GLN A 89 28.78 20.66 13.59
N ALA A 90 29.98 20.40 13.10
CA ALA A 90 31.24 20.93 13.63
C ALA A 90 31.29 22.47 13.54
N ALA A 91 30.91 23.05 12.40
CA ALA A 91 30.83 24.50 12.21
C ALA A 91 29.89 25.16 13.23
N ARG A 92 28.69 24.57 13.43
CA ARG A 92 27.72 25.08 14.41
C ARG A 92 28.20 24.94 15.86
N LEU A 93 28.90 23.86 16.19
CA LEU A 93 29.53 23.69 17.51
C LEU A 93 30.62 24.75 17.74
N MET A 94 31.41 25.03 16.70
CA MET A 94 32.48 26.02 16.74
C MET A 94 31.95 27.46 16.87
N GLU A 95 30.84 27.79 16.20
CA GLU A 95 30.13 29.07 16.40
C GLU A 95 29.65 29.27 17.85
N MET A 96 29.36 28.18 18.56
CA MET A 96 29.01 28.21 19.99
C MET A 96 30.25 28.24 20.91
N GLY A 97 31.46 28.26 20.35
CA GLY A 97 32.73 28.35 21.08
C GLY A 97 33.29 27.02 21.59
N ALA A 98 32.89 25.88 21.00
CA ALA A 98 33.44 24.58 21.36
C ALA A 98 34.92 24.43 20.94
N ASP A 99 35.70 23.70 21.73
CA ASP A 99 37.13 23.46 21.47
C ASP A 99 37.36 22.34 20.43
N VAL A 100 38.55 22.26 19.87
CA VAL A 100 38.95 21.28 18.85
C VAL A 100 38.70 19.85 19.33
N ASP A 101 38.99 19.54 20.60
CA ASP A 101 38.75 18.20 21.16
C ASP A 101 37.25 17.87 21.27
N ASP A 102 36.38 18.87 21.51
CA ASP A 102 34.92 18.70 21.52
C ASP A 102 34.38 18.41 20.11
N LEU A 103 34.97 19.00 19.07
CA LEU A 103 34.58 18.73 17.69
C LEU A 103 34.94 17.31 17.26
N VAL A 104 36.13 16.82 17.66
CA VAL A 104 36.56 15.44 17.38
C VAL A 104 35.64 14.45 18.10
N GLN A 105 35.30 14.71 19.36
CA GLN A 105 34.48 13.81 20.17
C GLN A 105 33.00 13.82 19.76
N ASN A 106 32.43 14.99 19.45
CA ASN A 106 31.00 15.14 19.22
C ASN A 106 30.59 15.11 17.73
N CYS A 107 31.50 15.44 16.81
CA CYS A 107 31.23 15.46 15.37
C CYS A 107 31.93 14.33 14.60
N GLY A 108 32.84 13.59 15.24
CA GLY A 108 33.50 12.42 14.64
C GLY A 108 34.46 12.75 13.49
N ILE A 109 34.86 14.01 13.36
CA ILE A 109 35.85 14.47 12.37
C ILE A 109 37.27 14.25 12.89
N GLY A 110 38.24 14.08 11.98
CA GLY A 110 39.63 13.88 12.37
C GLY A 110 40.19 15.10 13.09
N ARG A 111 41.10 14.90 14.06
CA ARG A 111 41.84 16.00 14.71
C ARG A 111 42.48 17.00 13.72
N PRO A 112 43.15 16.58 12.62
CA PRO A 112 43.64 17.53 11.62
C PRO A 112 42.53 18.29 10.88
N GLU A 113 41.34 17.71 10.72
CA GLU A 113 40.19 18.40 10.09
C GLU A 113 39.58 19.43 11.05
N ALA A 114 39.46 19.10 12.34
CA ALA A 114 38.99 20.01 13.36
C ALA A 114 39.93 21.21 13.55
N GLU A 115 41.26 20.97 13.55
CA GLU A 115 42.27 22.03 13.58
C GLU A 115 42.18 22.94 12.36
N LEU A 116 41.99 22.37 11.16
CA LEU A 116 41.79 23.15 9.93
C LEU A 116 40.54 24.05 10.01
N MET A 117 39.41 23.51 10.50
CA MET A 117 38.19 24.30 10.69
C MET A 117 38.38 25.44 11.70
N ALA A 118 39.11 25.19 12.80
CA ALA A 118 39.37 26.20 13.82
C ALA A 118 40.24 27.34 13.28
N LEU A 119 41.24 27.01 12.46
CA LEU A 119 42.05 27.99 11.75
C LEU A 119 41.20 28.79 10.76
N LEU A 120 40.39 28.11 9.93
CA LEU A 120 39.52 28.76 8.95
C LEU A 120 38.50 29.70 9.61
N HIS A 121 37.88 29.27 10.72
CA HIS A 121 36.97 30.11 11.49
C HIS A 121 37.70 31.30 12.09
N LYS A 122 38.91 31.13 12.63
CA LYS A 122 39.70 32.23 13.18
C LYS A 122 40.06 33.27 12.12
N GLU A 123 40.40 32.84 10.91
CA GLU A 123 40.66 33.72 9.76
C GLU A 123 39.38 34.42 9.28
N LEU A 124 38.23 33.74 9.27
CA LEU A 124 36.94 34.35 8.90
C LEU A 124 36.42 35.35 9.95
N HIS A 125 36.71 35.12 11.23
CA HIS A 125 36.33 35.98 12.36
C HIS A 125 37.39 37.04 12.72
N VAL A 126 38.43 37.23 11.91
CA VAL A 126 39.31 38.40 12.05
C VAL A 126 38.43 39.66 11.97
N PRO A 127 38.35 40.48 13.04
CA PRO A 127 37.50 41.66 13.05
C PRO A 127 37.88 42.60 11.90
N GLN A 128 36.88 43.08 11.17
CA GLN A 128 36.97 44.23 10.25
C GLN A 128 37.26 45.56 10.99
N ASP A 129 38.13 45.57 12.01
CA ASP A 129 38.46 46.75 12.82
C ASP A 129 39.91 47.24 12.60
N ALA A 130 40.47 47.04 11.40
CA ALA A 130 41.84 47.49 11.08
C ALA A 130 42.00 48.21 9.73
N THR A 131 40.94 48.75 9.15
CA THR A 131 41.04 49.70 8.01
C THR A 131 40.01 50.80 8.13
N GLY A 132 40.31 51.81 8.96
CA GLY A 132 39.42 52.96 9.09
C GLY A 132 39.79 54.03 10.11
N GLN A 133 41.04 54.19 10.55
CA GLN A 133 41.41 55.37 11.36
C GLN A 133 42.92 55.66 11.32
N ASN A 134 43.46 56.08 10.17
CA ASN A 134 44.55 57.07 10.12
C ASN A 134 44.87 57.46 8.67
N ARG A 135 44.20 58.51 8.19
CA ARG A 135 44.79 59.60 7.39
C ARG A 135 43.77 60.70 7.17
#